data_AF-A0A8T6XPV1-F1
#
_entry.id   AF-A0A8T6XPV1-F1
#
_cell.length_a   1.000
_cell.length_b   1.000
_cell.length_c   1.000
_cell.angle_alpha   90.00
_cell.angle_beta   90.00
_cell.angle_gamma   90.00
#
_symmetry.space_group_name_H-M   'P 1'
#
loop_
_entity.id
_entity.type
_entity.pdbx_description
1 polymer ?
#
loop_
_entity_poly.entity_id
_entity_poly.type
_entity_poly.pdbx_seq_one_letter_code
_entity_poly.pdbx_strand_id
1 'polypeptide(L)'
;MKLTILVTIVVSIGLMVYPAFGYYDSSNDNSHNYIENSLVKESKGKDNPPSIIVPRDIYIQAKEPTAVQFKILVKDDFDKDLLAECDAVSGQKFKLGKTTVRCIAIDSNGNIGRSSFVVTVGYVVTDIPAWTKTLVSYWTNEMISDHEFEQSMNYLVQSNVIKLPSKVQNTFVDLQPWLKEYSNWWITGKISNDEYAGILSQAMKRV
;
A
#
# COMPACT_ATOMS: atom_id res chain seq x y z
N MET A 1 19.83 -22.64 11.81
CA MET A 1 20.57 -21.87 12.82
C MET A 1 19.77 -20.61 13.10
N LYS A 2 18.95 -20.61 14.16
CA LYS A 2 18.15 -19.46 14.60
C LYS A 2 19.06 -18.57 15.45
N LEU A 3 19.18 -17.28 15.10
CA LEU A 3 19.83 -16.29 15.95
C LEU A 3 18.75 -15.33 16.45
N THR A 4 18.45 -15.40 17.74
CA THR A 4 17.56 -14.51 18.46
C THR A 4 18.46 -13.57 19.26
N ILE A 5 18.45 -12.27 18.95
CA ILE A 5 19.19 -11.26 19.73
C ILE A 5 18.19 -10.56 20.64
N LEU A 6 18.35 -10.78 21.94
CA LEU A 6 17.69 -10.07 23.03
C LEU A 6 18.37 -8.71 23.25
N VAL A 7 17.60 -7.62 23.25
CA VAL A 7 18.07 -6.31 23.70
C VAL A 7 17.52 -6.08 25.12
N THR A 8 18.42 -6.10 26.10
CA THR A 8 18.12 -5.74 27.50
C THR A 8 18.12 -4.23 27.68
N ILE A 9 17.02 -3.70 28.23
CA ILE A 9 16.83 -2.28 28.61
C ILE A 9 17.35 -2.11 30.05
N VAL A 10 18.21 -1.12 30.29
CA VAL A 10 18.56 -0.64 31.64
C VAL A 10 17.99 0.76 31.80
N VAL A 11 16.97 0.90 32.66
CA VAL A 11 16.47 2.19 33.15
C VAL A 11 17.17 2.47 34.48
N SER A 12 18.08 3.44 34.51
CA SER A 12 18.67 3.92 35.76
C SER A 12 17.99 5.22 36.19
N ILE A 13 17.30 5.10 37.33
CA ILE A 13 16.60 6.14 38.09
C ILE A 13 17.61 7.15 38.66
N GLY A 14 17.24 8.42 38.65
CA GLY A 14 18.06 9.53 39.12
C GLY A 14 18.21 9.65 40.64
N LEU A 15 19.18 10.47 41.06
CA LEU A 15 19.30 11.02 42.39
C LEU A 15 19.96 12.41 42.30
N MET A 16 19.26 13.40 42.86
CA MET A 16 19.66 14.80 43.05
C MET A 16 20.89 14.93 43.94
N VAL A 17 21.74 15.94 43.65
CA VAL A 17 22.57 16.60 44.67
C VAL A 17 22.68 18.10 44.33
N TYR A 18 22.14 18.96 45.18
CA TYR A 18 22.44 20.40 45.24
C TYR A 18 23.68 20.63 46.11
N PRO A 19 24.42 21.72 45.88
CA PRO A 19 24.90 22.51 47.02
C PRO A 19 24.62 24.01 46.90
N ALA A 20 24.80 24.65 48.05
CA ALA A 20 24.21 25.90 48.50
C ALA A 20 24.98 27.18 48.12
N PHE A 21 24.23 28.28 48.15
CA PHE A 21 24.54 29.68 48.50
C PHE A 21 26.00 30.17 48.49
N GLY A 22 26.23 31.22 47.70
CA GLY A 22 27.33 32.17 47.79
C GLY A 22 26.82 33.61 47.67
N TYR A 23 27.48 34.50 48.41
CA TYR A 23 27.07 35.83 48.90
C TYR A 23 27.13 36.98 47.86
N TYR A 24 26.45 38.09 48.16
CA TYR A 24 26.25 39.32 47.37
C TYR A 24 27.50 40.23 47.32
N ASP A 25 27.80 40.83 46.16
CA ASP A 25 28.39 42.19 46.11
C ASP A 25 27.98 42.92 44.82
N SER A 26 27.62 44.19 44.99
CA SER A 26 27.24 45.14 43.95
C SER A 26 28.41 46.09 43.71
N SER A 27 29.12 45.92 42.59
CA SER A 27 30.05 46.94 42.10
C SER A 27 29.96 47.04 40.58
N ASN A 28 29.52 48.22 40.16
CA ASN A 28 29.35 48.72 38.81
C ASN A 28 30.70 48.84 38.08
N ASP A 29 30.88 48.18 36.93
CA ASP A 29 31.74 48.72 35.86
C ASP A 29 31.23 48.32 34.47
N ASN A 30 31.27 49.31 33.59
CA ASN A 30 30.75 49.29 32.24
C ASN A 30 31.64 48.49 31.28
N SER A 31 31.00 48.09 30.18
CA SER A 31 31.61 47.71 28.90
C SER A 31 32.18 46.30 28.82
N HIS A 32 31.43 45.41 28.17
CA HIS A 32 31.88 44.76 26.94
C HIS A 32 30.66 44.13 26.26
N ASN A 33 30.28 44.72 25.12
CA ASN A 33 29.28 44.17 24.21
C ASN A 33 29.63 42.73 23.82
N TYR A 34 28.92 41.76 24.40
CA TYR A 34 28.63 40.53 23.68
C TYR A 34 27.30 40.80 22.98
N ILE A 35 27.37 41.15 21.69
CA ILE A 35 26.26 40.91 20.79
C ILE A 35 25.95 39.43 20.97
N GLU A 36 24.79 39.13 21.54
CA GLU A 36 24.22 37.81 21.46
C GLU A 36 24.22 37.45 19.97
N ASN A 37 25.16 36.61 19.55
CA ASN A 37 24.85 35.64 18.52
C ASN A 37 23.82 34.71 19.15
N SER A 38 22.60 35.23 19.30
CA SER A 38 21.38 34.49 19.34
C SER A 38 21.46 33.64 18.09
N LEU A 39 21.87 32.38 18.30
CA LEU A 39 21.60 31.33 17.35
C LEU A 39 20.09 31.39 17.18
N VAL A 40 19.64 32.09 16.14
CA VAL A 40 18.39 31.76 15.48
C VAL A 40 18.63 30.32 15.06
N LYS A 41 18.31 29.38 15.95
CA LYS A 41 17.98 28.03 15.55
C LYS A 41 16.84 28.27 14.59
N GLU A 42 17.15 28.32 13.30
CA GLU A 42 16.16 28.02 12.26
C GLU A 42 15.42 26.82 12.82
N SER A 43 14.15 27.01 13.15
CA SER A 43 13.31 25.91 13.56
C SER A 43 13.21 25.05 12.31
N LYS A 44 14.14 24.09 12.17
CA LYS A 44 14.09 23.04 11.16
C LYS A 44 12.66 22.54 11.25
N GLY A 45 11.90 22.71 10.16
CA GLY A 45 10.46 22.45 10.16
C GLY A 45 10.20 21.04 10.70
N LYS A 46 8.98 20.81 11.20
CA LYS A 46 8.64 19.50 11.75
C LYS A 46 8.89 18.42 10.69
N ASP A 47 9.86 17.57 10.98
CA ASP A 47 10.22 16.43 10.17
C ASP A 47 9.16 15.33 10.28
N ASN A 48 8.66 14.85 9.15
CA ASN A 48 7.56 13.90 9.10
C ASN A 48 8.07 12.51 8.72
N PRO A 49 7.37 11.43 9.11
CA PRO A 49 7.77 10.10 8.71
C PRO A 49 7.77 9.90 7.19
N PRO A 50 8.66 9.05 6.65
CA PRO A 50 8.75 8.81 5.21
C PRO A 50 7.47 8.17 4.67
N SER A 51 7.02 8.64 3.52
CA SER A 51 5.87 8.12 2.78
C SER A 51 6.29 7.04 1.78
N ILE A 52 5.85 5.80 2.02
CA ILE A 52 6.14 4.65 1.17
C ILE A 52 4.98 4.42 0.19
N ILE A 53 5.25 4.62 -1.09
CA ILE A 53 4.31 4.37 -2.18
C ILE A 53 4.55 2.95 -2.71
N VAL A 54 3.60 2.06 -2.40
CA VAL A 54 3.54 0.67 -2.85
C VAL A 54 2.62 0.54 -4.07
N PRO A 55 2.73 -0.51 -4.89
CA PRO A 55 1.72 -0.80 -5.90
C PRO A 55 0.36 -1.12 -5.23
N ARG A 56 -0.69 -1.18 -6.05
CA ARG A 56 -1.93 -1.85 -5.64
C ARG A 56 -1.67 -3.34 -5.42
N ASP A 57 -2.60 -4.01 -4.73
CA ASP A 57 -2.61 -5.46 -4.61
C ASP A 57 -2.45 -6.15 -5.98
N ILE A 58 -1.60 -7.17 -6.04
CA ILE A 58 -1.20 -7.88 -7.24
C ILE A 58 -1.86 -9.26 -7.26
N TYR A 59 -2.38 -9.63 -8.43
CA TYR A 59 -3.09 -10.88 -8.66
C TYR A 59 -2.44 -11.59 -9.85
N ILE A 60 -1.95 -12.81 -9.62
CA ILE A 60 -1.27 -13.62 -10.63
C ILE A 60 -1.97 -14.97 -10.74
N GLN A 61 -2.49 -15.28 -11.92
CA GLN A 61 -3.02 -16.61 -12.19
C GLN A 61 -1.87 -17.54 -12.55
N ALA A 62 -1.62 -18.52 -11.67
CA ALA A 62 -0.60 -19.53 -11.91
C ALA A 62 -0.96 -20.82 -11.20
N LYS A 63 -0.55 -21.94 -11.75
CA LYS A 63 -0.68 -23.26 -11.07
C LYS A 63 0.55 -23.58 -10.22
N GLU A 64 1.59 -22.76 -10.31
CA GLU A 64 2.88 -22.94 -9.64
C GLU A 64 3.39 -21.60 -9.06
N PRO A 65 4.32 -21.63 -8.10
CA PRO A 65 4.94 -20.42 -7.57
C PRO A 65 5.54 -19.53 -8.66
N THR A 66 5.13 -18.27 -8.69
CA THR A 66 5.41 -17.35 -9.81
C THR A 66 6.19 -16.13 -9.35
N ALA A 67 7.17 -15.71 -10.15
CA ALA A 67 7.97 -14.52 -9.92
C ALA A 67 7.12 -13.26 -10.15
N VAL A 68 7.13 -12.33 -9.19
CA VAL A 68 6.32 -11.10 -9.27
C VAL A 68 7.22 -9.88 -9.18
N GLN A 69 7.15 -9.02 -10.19
CA GLN A 69 7.87 -7.74 -10.23
C GLN A 69 7.00 -6.62 -9.67
N PHE A 70 7.57 -5.76 -8.84
CA PHE A 70 6.92 -4.58 -8.29
C PHE A 70 7.92 -3.45 -8.03
N LYS A 71 7.43 -2.22 -8.01
CA LYS A 71 8.25 -1.02 -7.77
C LYS A 71 7.78 -0.33 -6.50
N ILE A 72 8.74 0.01 -5.63
CA ILE A 72 8.52 0.78 -4.40
C ILE A 72 9.16 2.15 -4.57
N LEU A 73 8.49 3.19 -4.08
CA LEU A 73 9.04 4.54 -4.01
C LEU A 73 8.94 5.04 -2.57
N VAL A 74 9.95 5.77 -2.12
CA VAL A 74 9.95 6.45 -0.83
C VAL A 74 10.05 7.95 -1.08
N LYS A 75 9.22 8.72 -0.38
CA LYS A 75 9.25 10.18 -0.39
C LYS A 75 9.32 10.69 1.03
N ASP A 76 10.03 11.78 1.21
CA ASP A 76 10.20 12.43 2.50
C ASP A 76 10.34 13.94 2.30
N ASP A 77 10.05 14.75 3.32
CA ASP A 77 10.11 16.21 3.25
C ASP A 77 11.49 16.79 3.59
N PHE A 78 12.32 16.08 4.37
CA PHE A 78 13.67 16.52 4.73
C PHE A 78 14.77 15.60 4.20
N ASP A 79 14.54 14.29 4.18
CA ASP A 79 15.52 13.28 3.78
C ASP A 79 15.40 12.90 2.29
N LYS A 80 16.53 12.56 1.67
CA LYS A 80 16.62 12.15 0.26
C LYS A 80 17.17 10.75 0.15
N ASP A 81 16.84 10.08 -0.95
CA ASP A 81 17.37 8.76 -1.31
C ASP A 81 17.15 7.67 -0.26
N LEU A 82 16.09 7.81 0.56
CA LEU A 82 15.65 6.77 1.49
C LEU A 82 15.24 5.51 0.72
N LEU A 83 15.59 4.36 1.28
CA LEU A 83 15.19 3.05 0.77
C LEU A 83 14.18 2.40 1.72
N ALA A 84 13.17 1.76 1.15
CA ALA A 84 12.26 0.93 1.92
C ALA A 84 12.81 -0.50 2.01
N GLU A 85 12.78 -1.05 3.21
CA GLU A 85 13.02 -2.47 3.45
C GLU A 85 11.68 -3.20 3.49
N CYS A 86 11.53 -4.22 2.64
CA CYS A 86 10.31 -5.03 2.56
C CYS A 86 10.58 -6.49 2.89
N ASP A 87 9.59 -7.20 3.45
CA ASP A 87 9.69 -8.64 3.75
C ASP A 87 9.64 -9.55 2.50
N ALA A 88 9.52 -8.98 1.30
CA ALA A 88 9.69 -9.64 0.01
C ALA A 88 10.40 -8.72 -1.01
N VAL A 89 11.15 -9.31 -1.94
CA VAL A 89 11.93 -8.59 -2.96
C VAL A 89 11.24 -8.66 -4.34
N SER A 90 11.32 -7.59 -5.12
CA SER A 90 10.83 -7.59 -6.51
C SER A 90 11.51 -8.69 -7.33
N GLY A 91 10.72 -9.48 -8.06
CA GLY A 91 11.16 -10.61 -8.86
C GLY A 91 11.21 -11.93 -8.09
N GLN A 92 10.96 -11.93 -6.78
CA GLN A 92 10.87 -13.15 -5.98
C GLN A 92 9.67 -14.01 -6.40
N LYS A 93 9.82 -15.34 -6.30
CA LYS A 93 8.70 -16.28 -6.47
C LYS A 93 7.80 -16.30 -5.24
N PHE A 94 6.52 -16.02 -5.45
CA PHE A 94 5.48 -16.13 -4.45
C PHE A 94 4.77 -17.47 -4.57
N LYS A 95 4.50 -18.12 -3.43
CA LYS A 95 3.73 -19.37 -3.36
C LYS A 95 2.27 -19.12 -3.72
N LEU A 96 1.56 -20.17 -4.10
CA LEU A 96 0.11 -20.13 -4.27
C LEU A 96 -0.57 -19.64 -2.98
N GLY A 97 -1.62 -18.84 -3.13
CA GLY A 97 -2.33 -18.17 -2.05
C GLY A 97 -1.97 -16.68 -1.92
N LYS A 98 -2.39 -16.09 -0.80
CA LYS A 98 -2.16 -14.68 -0.46
C LYS A 98 -0.88 -14.52 0.35
N THR A 99 -0.05 -13.57 -0.04
CA THR A 99 1.15 -13.13 0.68
C THR A 99 1.06 -11.62 0.87
N THR A 100 1.09 -11.14 2.11
CA THR A 100 1.15 -9.69 2.39
C THR A 100 2.61 -9.26 2.42
N VAL A 101 2.97 -8.31 1.55
CA VAL A 101 4.28 -7.68 1.55
C VAL A 101 4.20 -6.43 2.42
N ARG A 102 5.08 -6.33 3.41
CA ARG A 102 5.17 -5.20 4.35
C ARG A 102 6.49 -4.50 4.16
N CYS A 103 6.43 -3.18 4.03
CA CYS A 103 7.58 -2.31 3.83
C CYS A 103 7.70 -1.29 4.96
N ILE A 104 8.93 -1.02 5.37
CA ILE A 104 9.30 -0.05 6.39
C ILE A 104 10.41 0.84 5.84
N ALA A 105 10.34 2.13 6.14
CA ALA A 105 11.40 3.09 5.89
C ALA A 105 11.60 3.90 7.17
N ILE A 106 12.86 4.19 7.50
CA ILE A 106 13.24 4.97 8.67
C ILE A 106 14.09 6.13 8.17
N ASP A 107 13.74 7.33 8.58
CA ASP A 107 14.48 8.55 8.23
C ASP A 107 15.69 8.76 9.16
N SER A 108 16.48 9.81 8.92
CA SER A 108 17.68 10.09 9.71
C SER A 108 17.38 10.54 11.16
N ASN A 109 16.16 11.02 11.38
CA ASN A 109 15.63 11.47 12.66
C ASN A 109 14.93 10.36 13.46
N GLY A 110 14.81 9.15 12.88
CA GLY A 110 14.20 7.97 13.48
C GLY A 110 12.68 7.88 13.33
N ASN A 111 12.02 8.74 12.54
CA ASN A 111 10.61 8.56 12.23
C ASN A 111 10.43 7.37 11.27
N ILE A 112 9.29 6.69 11.39
CA ILE A 112 9.06 5.40 10.72
C ILE A 112 7.82 5.45 9.82
N GLY A 113 8.05 5.28 8.52
CA GLY A 113 7.02 5.01 7.51
C GLY A 113 6.70 3.53 7.41
N ARG A 114 5.41 3.19 7.20
CA ARG A 114 4.97 1.81 6.96
C ARG A 114 3.94 1.76 5.83
N SER A 115 4.05 0.74 4.98
CA SER A 115 3.07 0.47 3.93
C SER A 115 3.04 -1.02 3.58
N SER A 116 1.96 -1.48 2.96
CA SER A 116 1.80 -2.88 2.60
C SER A 116 0.87 -3.08 1.41
N PHE A 117 1.08 -4.17 0.68
CA PHE A 117 0.20 -4.64 -0.40
C PHE A 117 0.13 -6.17 -0.38
N VAL A 118 -0.91 -6.73 -1.00
CA VAL A 118 -1.11 -8.18 -1.07
C VAL A 118 -0.74 -8.71 -2.46
N VAL A 119 0.06 -9.77 -2.49
CA VAL A 119 0.32 -10.58 -3.69
C VAL A 119 -0.47 -11.88 -3.58
N THR A 120 -1.34 -12.14 -4.54
CA THR A 120 -2.11 -13.38 -4.62
C THR A 120 -1.67 -14.18 -5.83
N VAL A 121 -1.07 -15.36 -5.62
CA VAL A 121 -0.67 -16.27 -6.72
C VAL A 121 -1.59 -17.48 -6.75
N GLY A 122 -2.02 -17.90 -7.93
CA GLY A 122 -2.80 -19.13 -8.10
C GLY A 122 -4.09 -19.16 -7.32
N TYR A 123 -4.71 -18.00 -7.17
CA TYR A 123 -6.11 -17.98 -6.83
C TYR A 123 -6.86 -18.63 -8.01
N VAL A 124 -7.65 -19.66 -7.69
CA VAL A 124 -8.76 -20.08 -8.53
C VAL A 124 -9.94 -19.31 -7.98
N VAL A 125 -10.30 -18.22 -8.63
CA VAL A 125 -11.48 -17.45 -8.26
C VAL A 125 -11.99 -16.97 -9.60
N THR A 126 -12.70 -17.85 -10.30
CA THR A 126 -14.14 -17.77 -10.27
C THR A 126 -14.85 -18.97 -10.87
N ASP A 127 -15.85 -19.44 -10.13
CA ASP A 127 -16.97 -20.17 -10.72
C ASP A 127 -17.83 -19.12 -11.47
N ILE A 128 -17.32 -18.61 -12.61
CA ILE A 128 -18.17 -17.86 -13.54
C ILE A 128 -18.91 -18.94 -14.32
N PRO A 129 -20.24 -19.07 -14.15
CA PRO A 129 -20.99 -20.02 -14.96
C PRO A 129 -20.77 -19.74 -16.45
N ALA A 130 -20.64 -20.78 -17.26
CA ALA A 130 -20.36 -20.62 -18.68
C ALA A 130 -21.41 -19.73 -19.39
N TRP A 131 -22.67 -19.74 -18.93
CA TRP A 131 -23.74 -18.90 -19.45
C TRP A 131 -23.48 -17.39 -19.30
N THR A 132 -22.62 -16.96 -18.37
CA THR A 132 -22.26 -15.55 -18.20
C THR A 132 -21.53 -15.00 -19.43
N LYS A 133 -20.84 -15.85 -20.21
CA LYS A 133 -20.26 -15.42 -21.50
C LYS A 133 -21.32 -14.94 -22.48
N THR A 134 -22.51 -15.53 -22.44
CA THR A 134 -23.65 -15.09 -23.27
C THR A 134 -24.11 -13.69 -22.86
N LEU A 135 -24.25 -13.43 -21.56
CA LEU A 135 -24.59 -12.10 -21.04
C LEU A 135 -23.56 -11.04 -21.47
N VAL A 136 -22.27 -11.34 -21.31
CA VAL A 136 -21.19 -10.44 -21.73
C VAL A 136 -21.18 -10.25 -23.25
N SER A 137 -21.47 -11.30 -24.03
CA SER A 137 -21.62 -11.19 -25.47
C SER A 137 -22.76 -10.27 -25.87
N TYR A 138 -23.90 -10.30 -25.18
CA TYR A 138 -24.99 -9.35 -25.46
C TYR A 138 -24.56 -7.91 -25.20
N TRP A 139 -23.81 -7.68 -24.13
CA TRP A 139 -23.31 -6.34 -23.81
C TRP A 139 -22.26 -5.84 -24.82
N THR A 140 -21.30 -6.68 -25.21
CA THR A 140 -20.25 -6.27 -26.15
C THR A 140 -20.75 -6.09 -27.58
N ASN A 141 -21.88 -6.70 -27.94
CA ASN A 141 -22.56 -6.50 -29.22
C ASN A 141 -23.70 -5.46 -29.13
N GLU A 142 -23.72 -4.62 -28.10
CA GLU A 142 -24.70 -3.52 -27.90
C GLU A 142 -26.16 -3.98 -27.85
N MET A 143 -26.41 -5.27 -27.56
CA MET A 143 -27.76 -5.82 -27.42
C MET A 143 -28.38 -5.52 -26.05
N ILE A 144 -27.54 -5.25 -25.04
CA ILE A 144 -27.95 -4.70 -23.75
C ILE A 144 -27.13 -3.45 -23.44
N SER A 145 -27.76 -2.51 -22.75
CA SER A 145 -27.13 -1.25 -22.33
C SER A 145 -26.10 -1.46 -21.24
N ASP A 146 -25.21 -0.47 -21.08
CA ASP A 146 -24.24 -0.41 -20.00
C ASP A 146 -24.94 -0.55 -18.63
N HIS A 147 -26.07 0.16 -18.42
CA HIS A 147 -26.84 0.07 -17.18
C HIS A 147 -27.38 -1.35 -16.90
N GLU A 148 -27.95 -2.02 -17.89
CA GLU A 148 -28.45 -3.40 -17.74
C GLU A 148 -27.33 -4.39 -17.42
N PHE A 149 -26.17 -4.20 -18.05
CA PHE A 149 -24.98 -5.00 -17.76
C PHE A 149 -24.50 -4.79 -16.32
N GLU A 150 -24.40 -3.54 -15.85
CA GLU A 150 -24.02 -3.21 -14.46
C GLU A 150 -24.95 -3.87 -13.44
N GLN A 151 -26.26 -3.71 -13.62
CA GLN A 151 -27.26 -4.30 -12.71
C GLN A 151 -27.15 -5.82 -12.67
N SER A 152 -26.99 -6.44 -13.85
CA SER A 152 -26.82 -7.89 -13.95
C SER A 152 -25.57 -8.36 -13.23
N MET A 153 -24.41 -7.76 -13.51
CA MET A 153 -23.15 -8.16 -12.88
C MET A 153 -23.13 -7.89 -11.37
N ASN A 154 -23.71 -6.77 -10.92
CA ASN A 154 -23.90 -6.50 -9.50
C ASN A 154 -24.75 -7.57 -8.82
N TYR A 155 -25.88 -7.96 -9.44
CA TYR A 155 -26.73 -9.02 -8.92
C TYR A 155 -25.97 -10.35 -8.81
N LEU A 156 -25.19 -10.74 -9.83
CA LEU A 156 -24.44 -11.99 -9.82
C LEU A 156 -23.35 -12.04 -8.75
N VAL A 157 -22.72 -10.90 -8.45
CA VAL A 157 -21.75 -10.79 -7.36
C VAL A 157 -22.45 -10.82 -6.00
N GLN A 158 -23.56 -10.08 -5.84
CA GLN A 158 -24.33 -10.03 -4.59
C GLN A 158 -24.99 -11.35 -4.22
N SER A 159 -25.51 -12.08 -5.21
CA SER A 159 -26.12 -13.40 -5.05
C SER A 159 -25.09 -14.53 -4.89
N ASN A 160 -23.79 -14.21 -4.86
CA ASN A 160 -22.69 -15.17 -4.70
C ASN A 160 -22.60 -16.20 -5.84
N VAL A 161 -23.20 -15.88 -7.00
CA VAL A 161 -23.07 -16.66 -8.25
C VAL A 161 -21.68 -16.46 -8.85
N ILE A 162 -21.20 -15.21 -8.90
CA ILE A 162 -19.83 -14.87 -9.29
C ILE A 162 -19.08 -14.39 -8.05
N LYS A 163 -18.00 -15.08 -7.68
CA LYS A 163 -17.20 -14.75 -6.49
C LYS A 163 -16.00 -13.92 -6.87
N LEU A 164 -15.88 -12.64 -6.53
CA LEU A 164 -14.70 -11.86 -6.94
C LEU A 164 -13.51 -11.99 -5.98
N PRO A 165 -12.25 -11.82 -6.44
CA PRO A 165 -11.05 -11.97 -5.62
C PRO A 165 -10.89 -10.93 -4.50
N SER A 166 -11.67 -9.84 -4.53
CA SER A 166 -11.72 -8.79 -3.49
C SER A 166 -13.15 -8.61 -2.97
N LYS A 167 -13.30 -8.17 -1.71
CA LYS A 167 -14.58 -7.62 -1.23
C LYS A 167 -14.83 -6.32 -2.00
N VAL A 168 -15.71 -6.38 -2.99
CA VAL A 168 -16.06 -5.24 -3.86
C VAL A 168 -17.14 -4.40 -3.17
N GLN A 169 -17.17 -3.08 -3.37
CA GLN A 169 -18.23 -2.20 -2.84
C GLN A 169 -19.57 -2.30 -3.61
N ASN A 170 -19.76 -3.37 -4.41
CA ASN A 170 -20.99 -3.72 -5.11
C ASN A 170 -21.56 -2.66 -6.07
N THR A 171 -20.73 -1.74 -6.58
CA THR A 171 -21.18 -0.70 -7.52
C THR A 171 -20.17 -0.53 -8.66
N PHE A 172 -20.62 -0.66 -9.90
CA PHE A 172 -19.89 -0.15 -11.06
C PHE A 172 -20.00 1.38 -11.04
N VAL A 173 -18.88 2.07 -11.13
CA VAL A 173 -18.87 3.51 -11.38
C VAL A 173 -18.33 3.70 -12.77
N ASP A 174 -19.23 4.03 -13.69
CA ASP A 174 -18.96 4.37 -15.08
C ASP A 174 -18.18 3.27 -15.83
N LEU A 175 -18.90 2.46 -16.60
CA LEU A 175 -18.31 1.41 -17.44
C LEU A 175 -17.37 2.02 -18.49
N GLN A 176 -16.11 2.11 -18.12
CA GLN A 176 -15.07 2.64 -18.98
C GLN A 176 -14.93 1.79 -20.26
N PRO A 177 -14.64 2.40 -21.42
CA PRO A 177 -14.56 1.70 -22.71
C PRO A 177 -13.58 0.51 -22.72
N TRP A 178 -12.50 0.60 -21.95
CA TRP A 178 -11.51 -0.48 -21.85
C TRP A 178 -12.13 -1.81 -21.40
N LEU A 179 -13.18 -1.79 -20.58
CA LEU A 179 -13.78 -3.03 -20.06
C LEU A 179 -14.43 -3.88 -21.18
N LYS A 180 -14.97 -3.25 -22.24
CA LYS A 180 -15.52 -3.97 -23.40
C LYS A 180 -14.43 -4.73 -24.16
N GLU A 181 -13.22 -4.17 -24.27
CA GLU A 181 -12.08 -4.81 -24.92
C GLU A 181 -11.68 -6.11 -24.22
N TYR A 182 -11.49 -6.06 -22.89
CA TYR A 182 -11.15 -7.26 -22.12
C TYR A 182 -12.30 -8.26 -22.04
N SER A 183 -13.54 -7.79 -22.05
CA SER A 183 -14.72 -8.65 -22.12
C SER A 183 -14.76 -9.44 -23.43
N ASN A 184 -14.40 -8.79 -24.55
CA ASN A 184 -14.22 -9.46 -25.83
C ASN A 184 -13.08 -10.49 -25.79
N TRP A 185 -11.96 -10.18 -25.12
CA TRP A 185 -10.88 -11.16 -24.92
C TRP A 185 -11.32 -12.36 -24.10
N TRP A 186 -12.20 -12.16 -23.11
CA TRP A 186 -12.70 -13.25 -22.27
C TRP A 186 -13.68 -14.17 -23.01
N ILE A 187 -14.64 -13.60 -23.75
CA ILE A 187 -15.60 -14.41 -24.53
C ILE A 187 -14.90 -15.17 -25.67
N THR A 188 -13.82 -14.61 -26.23
CA THR A 188 -12.99 -15.27 -27.26
C THR A 188 -11.93 -16.22 -26.68
N GLY A 189 -11.82 -16.33 -25.35
CA GLY A 189 -10.91 -17.25 -24.69
C GLY A 189 -9.44 -16.83 -24.69
N LYS A 190 -9.13 -15.56 -25.03
CA LYS A 190 -7.78 -14.99 -24.91
C LYS A 190 -7.37 -14.75 -23.47
N ILE A 191 -8.34 -14.51 -22.59
CA ILE A 191 -8.14 -14.44 -21.14
C ILE A 191 -9.07 -15.42 -20.43
N SER A 192 -8.65 -15.88 -19.26
CA SER A 192 -9.34 -16.85 -18.42
C SER A 192 -10.47 -16.22 -17.59
N ASN A 193 -11.30 -17.06 -16.95
CA ASN A 193 -12.30 -16.60 -15.97
C ASN A 193 -11.67 -15.82 -14.80
N ASP A 194 -10.51 -16.26 -14.33
CA ASP A 194 -9.82 -15.62 -13.19
C ASP A 194 -9.27 -14.23 -13.58
N GLU A 195 -8.75 -14.11 -14.81
CA GLU A 195 -8.27 -12.83 -15.35
C GLU A 195 -9.45 -11.86 -15.54
N TYR A 196 -10.55 -12.34 -16.11
CA TYR A 196 -11.75 -11.53 -16.31
C TYR A 196 -12.37 -11.10 -14.97
N ALA A 197 -12.40 -11.96 -13.97
CA ALA A 197 -12.86 -11.60 -12.64
C ALA A 197 -11.97 -10.56 -11.94
N GLY A 198 -10.65 -10.62 -12.14
CA GLY A 198 -9.73 -9.58 -11.68
C GLY A 198 -10.02 -8.22 -12.33
N ILE A 199 -10.38 -8.23 -13.61
CA ILE A 199 -10.78 -7.05 -14.39
C ILE A 199 -12.12 -6.48 -13.90
N LEU A 200 -13.14 -7.33 -13.71
CA LEU A 200 -14.43 -6.94 -13.13
C LEU A 200 -14.22 -6.33 -11.73
N SER A 201 -13.40 -6.98 -10.90
CA SER A 201 -13.08 -6.46 -9.57
C SER A 201 -12.42 -5.08 -9.61
N GLN A 202 -11.63 -4.75 -10.64
CA GLN A 202 -11.05 -3.42 -10.81
C GLN A 202 -12.07 -2.40 -11.29
N ALA A 203 -12.96 -2.79 -12.20
CA ALA A 203 -14.03 -1.93 -12.69
C ALA A 203 -15.00 -1.50 -11.58
N MET A 204 -15.32 -2.42 -10.66
CA MET A 204 -16.23 -2.18 -9.53
C MET A 204 -15.56 -1.52 -8.30
N LYS A 205 -14.27 -1.16 -8.37
CA LYS A 205 -13.47 -0.63 -7.24
C LYS A 205 -13.34 0.90 -7.22
N ARG A 206 -13.88 1.63 -8.20
CA ARG A 206 -13.75 3.09 -8.24
C ARG A 206 -14.83 3.75 -7.38
N VAL A 207 -14.52 3.98 -6.11
CA VAL A 207 -15.13 5.05 -5.28
C VAL A 207 -14.00 5.95 -4.82
#